data_AF-A0A4Q5LK33-F1
#
_entry.id   AF-A0A4Q5LK33-F1
#
_cell.length_a   1.000
_cell.length_b   1.000
_cell.length_c   1.000
_cell.angle_alpha   90.00
_cell.angle_beta   90.00
_cell.angle_gamma   90.00
#
_symmetry.space_group_name_H-M   'P 1'
#
loop_
_entity.id
_entity.type
_entity.pdbx_description
1 polymer ?
#
loop_
_entity_poly.entity_id
_entity_poly.type
_entity_poly.pdbx_seq_one_letter_code
_entity_poly.pdbx_strand_id
1 'polypeptide(L)'
;MKKLFLTCAFVIIAVTFALADTIAINHFVVTENPFAKDEVAIKAVDTAGITQENVTGLFTFTVNGFTEQLNFDKGVAFYRHKIEKSSFVYTRHENDSGTHSMLYYIYRHDSKLTPVKISWIVLISIPLGLILLGYLFKRFIIIALIIFCIFLYFNHSSGLSIPTFFQSIIDGLKGMFS
;
A
#
# COMPACT_ATOMS: atom_id res chain seq x y z
N MET A 1 22.05 42.73 -48.06
CA MET A 1 20.68 42.30 -47.73
C MET A 1 20.53 40.78 -47.63
N LYS A 2 20.89 40.00 -48.66
CA LYS A 2 20.78 38.51 -48.62
C LYS A 2 21.56 37.83 -47.48
N LYS A 3 22.77 38.30 -47.17
CA LYS A 3 23.59 37.75 -46.07
C LYS A 3 22.97 38.01 -44.69
N LEU A 4 22.39 39.20 -44.47
CA LEU A 4 21.73 39.57 -43.21
C LEU A 4 20.49 38.70 -42.96
N PHE A 5 19.71 38.41 -44.01
CA PHE A 5 18.55 37.53 -43.94
C PHE A 5 18.93 36.10 -43.59
N LEU A 6 20.05 35.60 -44.15
CA LEU A 6 20.60 34.29 -43.84
C LEU A 6 21.06 34.19 -42.38
N THR A 7 21.72 35.24 -41.85
CA THR A 7 22.15 35.25 -40.44
C THR A 7 20.96 35.28 -39.49
N CYS A 8 19.92 36.07 -39.78
CA CYS A 8 18.70 36.08 -38.97
C CYS A 8 17.98 34.72 -38.99
N ALA A 9 17.91 34.06 -40.15
CA ALA A 9 17.33 32.73 -40.25
C ALA A 9 18.10 31.69 -39.40
N PHE A 10 19.43 31.76 -39.38
CA PHE A 10 20.26 30.86 -38.58
C PHE A 10 20.11 31.08 -37.07
N VAL A 11 19.95 32.33 -36.64
CA VAL A 11 19.70 32.67 -35.22
C VAL A 11 18.30 32.18 -34.78
N ILE A 12 17.28 32.32 -35.63
CA ILE A 12 15.92 31.86 -35.30
C ILE A 12 15.89 30.33 -35.15
N ILE A 13 16.61 29.59 -36.00
CA ILE A 13 16.71 28.12 -35.92
C ILE A 13 17.48 27.68 -34.66
N ALA A 14 18.47 28.45 -34.20
CA ALA A 14 19.21 28.12 -32.99
C ALA A 14 18.38 28.27 -31.69
N VAL A 15 17.39 29.17 -31.67
CA VAL A 15 16.55 29.42 -30.49
C VAL A 15 15.47 28.34 -30.31
N THR A 16 15.09 27.60 -31.37
CA THR A 16 14.02 26.59 -31.27
C THR A 16 14.41 25.29 -30.55
N PHE A 17 15.69 25.10 -30.18
CA PHE A 17 16.18 23.87 -29.55
C PHE A 17 16.43 23.98 -28.04
N ALA A 18 16.09 25.12 -27.41
CA ALA A 18 16.14 25.25 -25.96
C ALA A 18 14.83 24.75 -25.32
N LEU A 19 14.57 23.45 -25.38
CA LEU A 19 13.60 22.84 -24.49
C LEU A 19 14.27 22.70 -23.12
N ALA A 20 13.73 23.40 -22.11
CA ALA A 20 14.14 23.20 -20.73
C ALA A 20 13.68 21.80 -20.32
N ASP A 21 14.63 20.90 -20.06
CA ASP A 21 14.34 19.55 -19.59
C ASP A 21 13.84 19.66 -18.14
N THR A 22 12.53 19.58 -17.94
CA THR A 22 11.94 19.65 -16.60
C THR A 22 12.24 18.34 -15.88
N ILE A 23 13.10 18.43 -14.86
CA ILE A 23 13.37 17.31 -13.95
C ILE A 23 12.07 17.00 -13.19
N ALA A 24 11.43 15.89 -13.51
CA ALA A 24 10.18 15.46 -12.90
C ALA A 24 10.37 14.20 -12.04
N ILE A 25 9.85 14.22 -10.82
CA ILE A 25 9.89 13.07 -9.89
C ILE A 25 8.62 12.23 -10.08
N ASN A 26 8.71 11.17 -10.88
CA ASN A 26 7.55 10.32 -11.17
C ASN A 26 7.45 9.11 -10.24
N HIS A 27 8.58 8.66 -9.70
CA HIS A 27 8.60 7.59 -8.71
C HIS A 27 9.50 8.01 -7.56
N PHE A 28 9.03 7.73 -6.35
CA PHE A 28 9.79 7.99 -5.14
C PHE A 28 9.45 6.95 -4.08
N VAL A 29 10.36 6.81 -3.12
CA VAL A 29 10.22 5.93 -1.97
C VAL A 29 10.51 6.70 -0.69
N VAL A 30 9.89 6.26 0.40
CA VAL A 30 10.15 6.79 1.75
C VAL A 30 11.07 5.80 2.45
N THR A 31 12.22 6.28 2.91
CA THR A 31 13.27 5.51 3.58
C THR A 31 13.62 6.13 4.93
N GLU A 32 14.32 5.40 5.79
CA GLU A 32 14.91 5.98 7.01
C GLU A 32 15.89 7.11 6.66
N ASN A 33 15.96 8.16 7.50
CA ASN A 33 17.01 9.16 7.39
C ASN A 33 18.31 8.64 8.06
N PRO A 34 19.40 8.42 7.31
CA PRO A 34 20.64 7.92 7.90
C PRO A 34 21.38 8.97 8.75
N PHE A 35 21.01 10.25 8.65
CA PHE A 35 21.69 11.37 9.30
C PHE A 35 20.95 11.93 10.52
N ALA A 36 19.69 11.55 10.73
CA ALA A 36 18.88 12.05 11.84
C ALA A 36 17.93 10.98 12.37
N LYS A 37 17.76 10.96 13.69
CA LYS A 37 16.85 10.04 14.37
C LYS A 37 15.40 10.49 14.20
N ASP A 38 14.51 9.51 14.12
CA ASP A 38 13.06 9.71 14.01
C ASP A 38 12.64 10.54 12.78
N GLU A 39 13.49 10.66 11.77
CA GLU A 39 13.20 11.35 10.51
C GLU A 39 13.23 10.37 9.33
N VAL A 40 12.52 10.72 8.26
CA VAL A 40 12.52 9.93 7.02
C VAL A 40 13.15 10.73 5.88
N ALA A 41 13.71 10.01 4.92
CA ALA A 41 14.17 10.55 3.67
C ALA A 41 13.19 10.17 2.55
N ILE A 42 13.00 11.07 1.60
CA ILE A 42 12.28 10.80 0.35
C ILE A 42 13.32 10.69 -0.74
N LYS A 43 13.32 9.55 -1.42
CA LYS A 43 14.27 9.23 -2.48
C LYS A 43 13.54 9.14 -3.81
N ALA A 44 13.93 9.97 -4.78
CA ALA A 44 13.50 9.85 -6.16
C ALA A 44 14.16 8.62 -6.80
N VAL A 45 13.36 7.74 -7.39
CA VAL A 45 13.83 6.49 -7.98
C VAL A 45 13.24 6.30 -9.38
N ASP A 46 13.84 5.42 -10.17
CA ASP A 46 13.24 4.90 -11.38
C ASP A 46 12.33 3.70 -11.11
N THR A 47 11.81 3.08 -12.17
CA THR A 47 10.96 1.88 -12.09
C THR A 47 11.70 0.63 -11.60
N ALA A 48 13.03 0.61 -11.68
CA ALA A 48 13.88 -0.44 -11.15
C ALA A 48 14.29 -0.19 -9.68
N GLY A 49 13.89 0.94 -9.10
CA GLY A 49 14.24 1.34 -7.73
C GLY A 49 15.63 1.97 -7.59
N ILE A 50 16.29 2.28 -8.71
CA ILE A 50 17.59 2.97 -8.71
C ILE A 50 17.38 4.46 -8.47
N THR A 51 18.25 5.07 -7.68
CA THR A 51 18.14 6.49 -7.32
C THR A 51 18.42 7.38 -8.52
N GLN A 52 17.57 8.38 -8.73
CA GLN A 52 17.74 9.36 -9.80
C GLN A 52 18.63 10.51 -9.34
N GLU A 53 19.95 10.37 -9.50
CA GLU A 53 20.93 11.37 -9.03
C GLU A 53 20.85 12.71 -9.76
N ASN A 54 20.21 12.77 -10.92
CA ASN A 54 19.94 14.00 -11.65
C ASN A 54 18.86 14.88 -10.97
N VAL A 55 18.10 14.34 -10.01
CA VAL A 55 17.06 15.09 -9.30
C VAL A 55 17.68 15.96 -8.22
N THR A 56 17.82 17.26 -8.49
CA THR A 56 18.35 18.24 -7.53
C THR A 56 17.52 19.53 -7.59
N GLY A 57 17.19 20.10 -6.43
CA GLY A 57 16.41 21.33 -6.31
C GLY A 57 15.24 21.23 -5.32
N LEU A 58 14.38 22.25 -5.32
CA LEU A 58 13.21 22.32 -4.45
C LEU A 58 12.00 21.69 -5.12
N PHE A 59 11.38 20.73 -4.44
CA PHE A 59 10.17 20.06 -4.90
C PHE A 59 9.10 20.13 -3.82
N THR A 60 7.86 20.43 -4.21
CA THR A 60 6.73 20.48 -3.29
C THR A 60 6.17 19.07 -3.08
N PHE A 61 6.04 18.66 -1.83
CA PHE A 61 5.44 17.41 -1.40
C PHE A 61 4.35 17.68 -0.38
N THR A 62 3.30 16.87 -0.41
CA THR A 62 2.29 16.82 0.64
C THR A 62 2.47 15.54 1.45
N VAL A 63 2.79 15.66 2.73
CA VAL A 63 2.98 14.55 3.66
C VAL A 63 1.87 14.60 4.71
N ASN A 64 1.03 13.56 4.77
CA ASN A 64 -0.13 13.49 5.69
C ASN A 64 -1.04 14.74 5.67
N GLY A 65 -1.15 15.40 4.52
CA GLY A 65 -1.95 16.62 4.34
C GLY A 65 -1.20 17.94 4.57
N PHE A 66 0.04 17.89 5.05
CA PHE A 66 0.91 19.07 5.17
C PHE A 66 1.75 19.24 3.92
N THR A 67 1.69 20.42 3.31
CA THR A 67 2.48 20.74 2.11
C THR A 67 3.80 21.40 2.52
N GLU A 68 4.90 20.83 2.05
CA GLU A 68 6.26 21.25 2.36
C GLU A 68 7.13 21.25 1.12
N GLN A 69 8.11 22.16 1.07
CA GLN A 69 9.15 22.16 0.05
C GLN A 69 10.34 21.35 0.55
N LEU A 70 10.71 20.33 -0.20
CA LEU A 70 11.81 19.45 0.10
C LEU A 70 12.98 19.75 -0.85
N ASN A 71 14.15 19.96 -0.28
CA ASN A 71 15.37 20.16 -1.04
C ASN A 71 16.00 18.81 -1.37
N PHE A 72 15.89 18.41 -2.64
CA PHE A 72 16.53 17.23 -3.17
C PHE A 72 17.98 17.56 -3.52
N ASP A 73 18.90 16.72 -3.03
CA ASP A 73 20.30 16.67 -3.45
C ASP A 73 20.58 15.25 -3.95
N LYS A 74 20.95 15.13 -5.23
CA LYS A 74 21.23 13.84 -5.89
C LYS A 74 20.14 12.77 -5.66
N GLY A 75 18.89 13.17 -5.81
CA GLY A 75 17.73 12.30 -5.71
C GLY A 75 17.29 11.97 -4.29
N VAL A 76 17.83 12.62 -3.26
CA VAL A 76 17.40 12.42 -1.87
C VAL A 76 17.06 13.75 -1.21
N ALA A 77 15.92 13.80 -0.54
CA ALA A 77 15.53 14.91 0.33
C ALA A 77 15.18 14.39 1.73
N PHE A 78 15.40 15.22 2.75
CA PHE A 78 15.11 14.86 4.14
C PHE A 78 13.84 15.55 4.62
N TYR A 79 12.90 14.75 5.13
CA TYR A 79 11.71 15.22 5.78
C TYR A 79 12.00 15.41 7.27
N ARG A 80 12.06 16.67 7.73
CA ARG A 80 12.58 17.04 9.06
C ARG A 80 11.55 16.97 10.18
N HIS A 81 10.30 16.58 9.88
CA HIS A 81 9.31 16.36 10.93
C HIS A 81 9.54 15.00 11.58
N LYS A 82 9.67 15.01 12.91
CA LYS A 82 9.93 13.81 13.69
C LYS A 82 8.70 12.91 13.77
N ILE A 83 8.92 11.61 13.57
CA ILE A 83 7.94 10.56 13.71
C ILE A 83 8.05 9.96 15.11
N GLU A 84 7.26 10.49 16.03
CA GLU A 84 7.31 10.09 17.45
C GLU A 84 6.73 8.69 17.71
N LYS A 85 5.91 8.16 16.80
CA LYS A 85 5.29 6.85 16.95
C LYS A 85 5.06 6.19 15.60
N SER A 86 4.96 4.86 15.61
CA SER A 86 4.60 4.10 14.42
C SER A 86 3.31 4.64 13.83
N SER A 87 3.35 5.03 12.56
CA SER A 87 2.27 5.79 11.94
C SER A 87 2.24 5.61 10.43
N PHE A 88 1.09 5.88 9.83
CA PHE A 88 0.96 5.96 8.39
C PHE A 88 1.55 7.29 7.90
N VAL A 89 2.33 7.20 6.83
CA VAL A 89 2.88 8.33 6.09
C VAL A 89 2.38 8.21 4.67
N TYR A 90 1.41 9.06 4.33
CA TYR A 90 0.91 9.24 2.99
C TYR A 90 1.63 10.45 2.38
N THR A 91 2.44 10.17 1.37
CA THR A 91 3.24 11.17 0.68
C THR A 91 2.72 11.33 -0.74
N ARG A 92 2.52 12.58 -1.17
CA ARG A 92 2.06 12.95 -2.50
C ARG A 92 2.98 14.00 -3.10
N HIS A 93 3.25 13.87 -4.38
CA HIS A 93 3.93 14.87 -5.20
C HIS A 93 3.10 15.10 -6.46
N GLU A 94 3.03 16.35 -6.90
CA GLU A 94 2.32 16.74 -8.11
C GLU A 94 3.31 17.48 -9.00
N ASN A 95 3.33 17.09 -10.27
CA ASN A 95 4.15 17.69 -11.32
C ASN A 95 3.39 17.66 -12.65
N ASP A 96 4.03 18.12 -13.73
CA ASP A 96 3.40 18.22 -15.05
C ASP A 96 2.95 16.86 -15.64
N SER A 97 3.49 15.74 -15.14
CA SER A 97 3.09 14.39 -15.55
C SER A 97 1.89 13.83 -14.77
N GLY A 98 1.51 14.49 -13.66
CA GLY A 98 0.37 14.12 -12.84
C GLY A 98 0.70 14.02 -11.35
N THR A 99 -0.21 13.37 -10.62
CA THR A 99 -0.11 13.18 -9.17
C THR A 99 0.45 11.79 -8.84
N HIS A 100 1.58 11.78 -8.14
CA HIS A 100 2.26 10.57 -7.68
C HIS A 100 2.12 10.46 -6.18
N SER A 101 1.60 9.34 -5.67
CA SER A 101 1.43 9.16 -4.23
C SER A 101 1.80 7.78 -3.75
N MET A 102 2.34 7.71 -2.54
CA MET A 102 2.77 6.49 -1.89
C MET A 102 2.30 6.48 -0.44
N LEU A 103 1.82 5.33 0.01
CA LEU A 103 1.43 5.10 1.39
C LEU A 103 2.43 4.14 2.04
N TYR A 104 3.02 4.57 3.15
CA TYR A 104 3.89 3.75 3.98
C TYR A 104 3.33 3.66 5.39
N TYR A 105 3.54 2.52 6.04
CA TYR A 105 3.48 2.42 7.49
C TYR A 105 4.91 2.48 8.02
N ILE A 106 5.24 3.53 8.75
CA ILE A 106 6.55 3.68 9.37
C ILE A 106 6.50 2.94 10.70
N TYR A 107 7.19 1.81 10.79
CA TYR A 107 7.34 1.07 12.05
C TYR A 107 8.52 1.65 12.82
N ARG A 108 8.25 2.25 13.98
CA ARG A 108 9.26 2.75 14.91
C ARG A 108 9.65 1.62 15.87
N HIS A 109 10.93 1.34 15.95
CA HIS A 109 11.52 0.50 17.00
C HIS A 109 12.79 1.16 17.52
N ASP A 110 12.89 1.29 18.85
CA ASP A 110 13.96 2.01 19.54
C ASP A 110 14.25 3.41 18.94
N SER A 111 15.28 3.48 18.09
CA SER A 111 15.76 4.70 17.41
C SER A 111 15.85 4.55 15.90
N LYS A 112 15.23 3.50 15.35
CA LYS A 112 15.18 3.22 13.92
C LYS A 112 13.76 3.32 13.41
N LEU A 113 13.67 3.76 12.15
CA LEU A 113 12.42 3.77 11.41
C LEU A 113 12.50 2.75 10.29
N THR A 114 11.49 1.88 10.19
CA THR A 114 11.38 0.89 9.12
C THR A 114 10.12 1.18 8.30
N PRO A 115 10.26 1.86 7.15
CA PRO A 115 9.14 2.13 6.26
C PRO A 115 8.68 0.85 5.57
N VAL A 116 7.40 0.51 5.72
CA VAL A 116 6.76 -0.62 5.04
C VAL A 116 5.78 -0.06 4.02
N LYS A 117 6.03 -0.28 2.74
CA LYS A 117 5.13 0.16 1.66
C LYS A 117 3.80 -0.58 1.76
N ILE A 118 2.71 0.16 1.70
CA ILE A 118 1.36 -0.41 1.70
C ILE A 118 0.75 -0.24 0.32
N SER A 119 0.39 -1.38 -0.29
CA SER A 119 -0.33 -1.37 -1.57
C SER A 119 -1.81 -1.02 -1.34
N TRP A 120 -2.38 -0.22 -2.23
CA TRP A 120 -3.81 0.09 -2.26
C TRP A 120 -4.68 -1.18 -2.36
N ILE A 121 -4.15 -2.23 -2.99
CA ILE A 121 -4.80 -3.55 -3.09
C ILE A 121 -5.02 -4.13 -1.70
N VAL A 122 -4.06 -3.98 -0.78
CA VAL A 122 -4.20 -4.47 0.60
C VAL A 122 -5.32 -3.71 1.32
N LEU A 123 -5.38 -2.38 1.16
CA LEU A 123 -6.42 -1.55 1.78
C LEU A 123 -7.84 -1.96 1.37
N ILE A 124 -8.04 -2.40 0.12
CA ILE A 124 -9.35 -2.82 -0.39
C ILE A 124 -9.62 -4.29 -0.08
N SER A 125 -8.60 -5.15 -0.23
CA SER A 125 -8.76 -6.60 -0.07
C SER A 125 -9.13 -7.01 1.34
N ILE A 126 -8.63 -6.33 2.38
CA ILE A 126 -8.96 -6.67 3.78
C ILE A 126 -10.46 -6.47 4.07
N PRO A 127 -11.07 -5.28 3.84
CA PRO A 127 -12.51 -5.09 4.00
C PRO A 127 -13.34 -6.06 3.13
N LEU A 128 -12.96 -6.24 1.87
CA LEU A 128 -13.70 -7.10 0.96
C LEU A 128 -13.63 -8.58 1.38
N GLY A 129 -12.47 -9.03 1.87
CA GLY A 129 -12.26 -10.35 2.43
C GLY A 129 -13.10 -10.59 3.68
N LEU A 130 -13.21 -9.59 4.57
CA LEU A 130 -14.08 -9.68 5.75
C LEU A 130 -15.56 -9.81 5.36
N ILE A 131 -16.03 -9.04 4.38
CA ILE A 131 -17.40 -9.16 3.85
C ILE A 131 -17.63 -10.55 3.26
N LEU A 132 -16.69 -11.04 2.46
CA LEU A 132 -16.77 -12.37 1.85
C LEU A 132 -16.80 -13.48 2.91
N LEU A 133 -15.94 -13.41 3.93
CA LEU A 133 -15.94 -14.35 5.04
C LEU A 133 -17.27 -14.35 5.78
N GLY A 134 -17.81 -13.18 6.10
CA GLY A 134 -19.14 -13.05 6.72
C GLY A 134 -20.26 -13.65 5.86
N TYR A 135 -20.19 -13.43 4.54
CA TYR A 135 -21.16 -13.98 3.60
C TYR A 135 -21.10 -15.51 3.50
N LEU A 136 -19.90 -16.08 3.44
CA LEU A 136 -19.70 -17.53 3.42
C LEU A 136 -20.23 -18.15 4.72
N PHE A 137 -19.95 -17.54 5.87
CA PHE A 137 -20.41 -18.03 7.16
C PHE A 137 -21.94 -18.10 7.23
N LYS A 138 -22.65 -17.09 6.72
CA LYS A 138 -24.12 -17.10 6.63
C LYS A 138 -24.65 -18.31 5.83
N ARG A 139 -24.03 -18.64 4.69
CA ARG A 139 -24.43 -19.79 3.87
C ARG A 139 -24.16 -21.12 4.59
N PHE A 140 -23.02 -21.25 5.27
CA PHE A 140 -22.70 -22.45 6.05
C PHE A 140 -23.70 -22.70 7.18
N ILE A 141 -24.12 -21.65 7.91
CA ILE A 141 -25.14 -21.78 8.97
C ILE A 141 -26.46 -22.33 8.40
N ILE A 142 -26.91 -21.81 7.25
CA ILE A 142 -28.15 -22.27 6.61
C ILE A 142 -28.05 -23.73 6.20
N ILE A 143 -26.94 -24.14 5.56
CA ILE A 143 -26.72 -25.53 5.15
C ILE A 143 -26.69 -26.46 6.37
N ALA A 144 -25.97 -26.06 7.44
CA ALA A 144 -25.90 -26.82 8.68
C ALA A 144 -27.28 -26.99 9.32
N LEU A 145 -28.11 -25.94 9.34
CA LEU A 145 -29.48 -26.01 9.85
C LEU A 145 -30.33 -27.00 9.04
N ILE A 146 -30.26 -26.96 7.70
CA ILE A 146 -31.02 -27.87 6.83
C ILE A 146 -30.61 -29.32 7.09
N ILE A 147 -29.29 -29.60 7.11
CA ILE A 147 -28.76 -30.94 7.40
C ILE A 147 -29.19 -31.39 8.79
N PHE A 148 -29.14 -30.50 9.79
CA PHE A 148 -29.58 -30.79 11.16
C PHE A 148 -31.07 -31.12 11.23
N CYS A 149 -31.93 -30.38 10.52
CA CYS A 149 -33.36 -30.69 10.43
C CYS A 149 -33.62 -32.06 9.77
N ILE A 150 -32.94 -32.37 8.66
CA ILE A 150 -33.04 -33.69 7.99
C ILE A 150 -32.58 -34.80 8.94
N PHE A 151 -31.47 -34.57 9.64
CA PHE A 151 -30.92 -35.49 10.61
C PHE A 151 -31.91 -35.77 11.76
N LEU A 152 -32.50 -34.73 12.36
CA LEU A 152 -33.50 -34.89 13.41
C LEU A 152 -34.73 -35.65 12.91
N TYR A 153 -35.24 -35.30 11.71
CA TYR A 153 -36.37 -35.99 11.10
C TYR A 153 -36.08 -37.48 10.92
N PHE A 154 -34.93 -37.83 10.33
CA PHE A 154 -34.55 -39.22 10.08
C PHE A 154 -34.38 -40.03 11.36
N ASN A 155 -33.76 -39.46 12.40
CA ASN A 155 -33.61 -40.14 13.69
C ASN A 155 -34.97 -40.38 14.36
N HIS A 156 -35.83 -39.36 14.38
CA HIS A 156 -37.16 -39.49 14.95
C HIS A 156 -38.03 -40.50 14.16
N SER A 157 -38.03 -40.44 12.82
CA SER A 157 -38.80 -41.37 11.99
C SER A 157 -38.31 -42.80 12.05
N SER A 158 -37.01 -43.00 12.30
CA SER A 158 -36.39 -44.33 12.41
C SER A 158 -36.42 -44.91 13.83
N GLY A 159 -37.16 -44.27 14.75
CA GLY A 159 -37.36 -44.76 16.11
C GLY A 159 -36.20 -44.52 17.08
N LEU A 160 -35.20 -43.73 16.70
CA LEU A 160 -34.09 -43.36 17.58
C LEU A 160 -34.47 -42.13 18.41
N SER A 161 -34.70 -42.34 19.70
CA SER A 161 -34.97 -41.25 20.64
C SER A 161 -33.69 -40.50 21.00
N ILE A 162 -33.81 -39.22 21.37
CA ILE A 162 -32.67 -38.38 21.76
C ILE A 162 -31.76 -39.05 22.82
N PRO A 163 -32.27 -39.71 23.89
CA PRO A 163 -31.42 -40.40 24.86
C PRO A 163 -30.65 -41.59 24.26
N THR A 164 -31.31 -42.40 23.43
CA THR A 164 -30.68 -43.58 22.81
C THR A 164 -29.64 -43.19 21.76
N PHE A 165 -29.80 -42.05 21.10
CA PHE A 165 -28.79 -41.46 20.23
C PHE A 165 -27.49 -41.15 20.97
N PHE A 166 -27.55 -40.38 22.06
CA PHE A 166 -26.35 -40.06 22.85
C PHE A 166 -25.73 -41.30 23.49
N GLN A 167 -26.55 -42.24 23.96
CA GLN A 167 -26.07 -43.52 24.48
C GLN A 167 -25.29 -44.30 23.41
N SER A 168 -25.78 -44.34 22.16
CA SER A 168 -25.10 -45.00 21.04
C SER A 168 -23.74 -44.35 20.71
N ILE A 169 -23.63 -43.02 20.81
CA ILE A 169 -22.35 -42.32 20.66
C ILE A 169 -21.37 -42.73 21.75
N ILE A 170 -21.82 -42.75 23.01
CA ILE A 170 -21.00 -43.11 24.16
C ILE A 170 -20.53 -44.57 24.07
N ASP A 171 -21.42 -45.49 23.70
CA ASP A 171 -21.11 -46.90 23.57
C ASP A 171 -20.16 -47.15 22.39
N GLY A 172 -20.34 -46.43 21.26
CA GLY A 172 -19.41 -46.44 20.13
C GLY A 172 -18.00 -45.92 20.50
N LEU A 173 -17.92 -44.80 21.23
CA LEU A 173 -16.66 -44.27 21.74
C LEU A 173 -15.98 -45.27 22.69
N LYS A 174 -16.71 -45.86 23.63
CA LYS A 174 -16.17 -46.88 24.55
C LYS A 174 -15.61 -48.09 23.81
N GLY A 175 -16.29 -48.54 22.75
CA GLY A 175 -15.81 -49.65 21.92
C GLY A 175 -14.53 -49.36 21.14
N MET A 176 -14.18 -48.08 20.93
CA MET A 176 -12.91 -47.70 20.29
C MET A 176 -11.72 -47.64 21.25
N PHE A 177 -11.98 -47.52 22.56
CA PHE A 177 -10.95 -47.41 23.60
C PHE A 177 -10.85 -48.65 24.50
N SER A 178 -11.58 -49.71 24.15
CA SER A 178 -11.55 -51.02 24.80
C SER A 178 -10.83 -52.05 23.95
#